data_AF-A0A937Q3B4-F1
#
_entry.id   AF-A0A937Q3B4-F1
#
_cell.length_a   1.000
_cell.length_b   1.000
_cell.length_c   1.000
_cell.angle_alpha   90.00
_cell.angle_beta   90.00
_cell.angle_gamma   90.00
#
_symmetry.space_group_name_H-M   'P 1'
#
loop_
_entity.id
_entity.type
_entity.pdbx_description
1 polymer ?
#
loop_
_entity_poly.entity_id
_entity_poly.type
_entity_poly.pdbx_seq_one_letter_code
_entity_poly.pdbx_strand_id
1 'polypeptide(L)'
;MNTLTNMIQVNIPYTMLCQSYLDRFITHRLNPEIGFDADALDHCSLSDVNIVARRLCDCGLTITLHAPFIDLSPGSPDPEVRRLTQKRIEQVVRLIPFFKPKTVVCHAGYDHKRYWHMKDLWLENSMKTWSWLAKRISEEGSRLMLENVYEQHPHDREEELWPSLKYLESIWPW
;
A
#
# COMPACT_ATOMS: atom_id res chain seq x y z
N MET A 1 -8.86 17.21 -24.14
CA MET A 1 -8.51 16.09 -23.25
C MET A 1 -7.20 16.43 -22.57
N ASN A 2 -7.17 16.53 -21.24
CA ASN A 2 -5.93 16.83 -20.54
C ASN A 2 -5.13 15.52 -20.43
N THR A 3 -4.06 15.38 -21.21
CA THR A 3 -3.31 14.12 -21.38
C THR A 3 -2.55 13.71 -20.12
N LEU A 4 -2.09 14.68 -19.33
CA LEU A 4 -1.27 14.43 -18.14
C LEU A 4 -2.06 13.82 -16.97
N THR A 5 -3.27 14.33 -16.69
CA THR A 5 -4.06 13.88 -15.53
C THR A 5 -4.47 12.42 -15.63
N ASN A 6 -4.59 11.88 -16.85
CA ASN A 6 -4.88 10.46 -17.09
C ASN A 6 -3.67 9.53 -16.82
N MET A 7 -2.46 10.07 -16.75
CA MET A 7 -1.21 9.31 -16.58
C MET A 7 -0.67 9.34 -15.16
N ILE A 8 -1.16 10.25 -14.32
CA ILE A 8 -0.67 10.45 -12.95
C ILE A 8 -1.73 10.08 -11.92
N GLN A 9 -1.26 9.72 -10.73
CA GLN A 9 -2.05 9.67 -9.51
C GLN A 9 -1.67 10.89 -8.64
N VAL A 10 -2.65 11.50 -7.99
CA VAL A 10 -2.45 12.63 -7.06
C VAL A 10 -2.66 12.10 -5.65
N ASN A 11 -1.59 12.11 -4.86
CA ASN A 11 -1.64 11.66 -3.47
C ASN A 11 -2.54 12.58 -2.62
N ILE A 12 -3.41 11.97 -1.81
CA ILE A 12 -4.26 12.67 -0.85
C ILE A 12 -4.61 11.78 0.34
N PRO A 13 -4.50 12.26 1.59
CA PRO A 13 -5.04 11.55 2.76
C PRO A 13 -6.57 11.36 2.65
N TYR A 14 -7.07 10.19 3.05
CA TYR A 14 -8.50 9.86 2.98
C TYR A 14 -9.37 10.92 3.69
N THR A 15 -8.96 11.37 4.88
CA THR A 15 -9.67 12.39 5.66
C THR A 15 -9.82 13.70 4.88
N MET A 16 -8.75 14.19 4.26
CA MET A 16 -8.80 15.40 3.42
C MET A 16 -9.68 15.22 2.19
N LEU A 17 -9.57 14.05 1.53
CA LEU A 17 -10.38 13.73 0.37
C LEU A 17 -11.87 13.84 0.71
N CYS A 18 -12.30 13.16 1.78
CA CYS A 18 -13.70 13.13 2.20
C CYS A 18 -14.21 14.49 2.68
N GLN A 19 -13.40 15.25 3.41
CA GLN A 19 -13.85 16.49 4.05
C GLN A 19 -13.89 17.69 3.10
N SER A 20 -13.02 17.77 2.09
CA SER A 20 -12.85 19.03 1.35
C SER A 20 -12.45 18.92 -0.12
N TYR A 21 -11.97 17.75 -0.59
CA TYR A 21 -11.33 17.68 -1.92
C TYR A 21 -12.02 16.75 -2.91
N LEU A 22 -12.97 15.90 -2.49
CA LEU A 22 -13.64 14.95 -3.38
C LEU A 22 -14.25 15.60 -4.63
N ASP A 23 -14.97 16.71 -4.45
CA ASP A 23 -15.58 17.44 -5.57
C ASP A 23 -14.52 17.99 -6.52
N ARG A 24 -13.39 18.46 -6.00
CA ARG A 24 -12.28 18.96 -6.82
C ARG A 24 -11.64 17.85 -7.64
N PHE A 25 -11.44 16.66 -7.06
CA PHE A 25 -10.92 15.50 -7.79
C PHE A 25 -11.85 15.11 -8.94
N ILE A 26 -13.16 15.14 -8.72
CA ILE A 26 -14.17 14.84 -9.75
C ILE A 26 -14.20 15.92 -10.83
N THR A 27 -14.33 17.20 -10.44
CA THR A 27 -14.40 18.34 -11.38
C THR A 27 -13.16 18.43 -12.25
N HIS A 28 -11.97 18.20 -11.69
CA HIS A 28 -10.70 18.28 -12.42
C HIS A 28 -10.24 16.95 -13.01
N ARG A 29 -11.02 15.88 -12.81
CA ARG A 29 -10.70 14.51 -13.27
C ARG A 29 -9.31 14.04 -12.84
N LEU A 30 -8.98 14.26 -11.57
CA LEU A 30 -7.73 13.82 -10.97
C LEU A 30 -7.89 12.38 -10.47
N ASN A 31 -6.98 11.49 -10.86
CA ASN A 31 -6.93 10.14 -10.33
C ASN A 31 -6.29 10.16 -8.93
N PRO A 32 -6.95 9.68 -7.87
CA PRO A 32 -6.38 9.74 -6.53
C PRO A 32 -5.50 8.54 -6.19
N GLU A 33 -4.37 8.84 -5.54
CA GLU A 33 -3.72 7.91 -4.63
C GLU A 33 -4.17 8.23 -3.19
N ILE A 34 -4.97 7.36 -2.60
CA ILE A 34 -5.63 7.63 -1.31
C ILE A 34 -4.81 7.03 -0.17
N GLY A 35 -4.25 7.88 0.68
CA GLY A 35 -3.50 7.47 1.87
C GLY A 35 -4.39 7.23 3.08
N PHE A 36 -4.18 6.10 3.76
CA PHE A 36 -4.86 5.76 5.01
C PHE A 36 -3.86 5.72 6.16
N ASP A 37 -4.02 6.59 7.14
CA ASP A 37 -3.32 6.50 8.43
C ASP A 37 -4.16 5.70 9.44
N ALA A 38 -3.62 5.49 10.63
CA ALA A 38 -4.31 4.74 11.69
C ALA A 38 -5.62 5.41 12.11
N ASP A 39 -5.66 6.75 12.17
CA ASP A 39 -6.84 7.49 12.58
C ASP A 39 -7.98 7.36 11.56
N ALA A 40 -7.67 7.52 10.28
CA ALA A 40 -8.61 7.31 9.19
C ALA A 40 -9.20 5.90 9.22
N LEU A 41 -8.38 4.87 9.44
CA LEU A 41 -8.83 3.47 9.49
C LEU A 41 -9.68 3.15 10.72
N ASP A 42 -9.47 3.84 11.83
CA ASP A 42 -10.23 3.63 13.06
C ASP A 42 -11.58 4.37 13.05
N HIS A 43 -11.69 5.46 12.28
CA HIS A 43 -12.90 6.28 12.24
C HIS A 43 -13.71 6.17 10.94
N CYS A 44 -13.13 5.66 9.83
CA CYS A 44 -13.90 5.50 8.59
C CYS A 44 -14.91 4.36 8.71
N SER A 45 -16.17 4.63 8.39
CA SER A 45 -17.15 3.56 8.20
C SER A 45 -17.07 3.00 6.78
N LEU A 46 -17.36 1.71 6.61
CA LEU A 46 -17.43 1.11 5.27
C LEU A 46 -18.53 1.74 4.40
N SER A 47 -19.56 2.34 5.02
CA SER A 47 -20.61 3.05 4.31
C SER A 47 -20.07 4.34 3.68
N ASP A 48 -19.33 5.14 4.45
CA ASP A 48 -18.71 6.38 3.96
C ASP A 48 -17.67 6.09 2.88
N VAL A 49 -16.85 5.06 3.11
CA VAL A 49 -15.88 4.56 2.11
C VAL A 49 -16.58 4.22 0.80
N ASN A 50 -17.68 3.47 0.85
CA ASN A 50 -18.44 3.09 -0.34
C ASN A 50 -19.03 4.31 -1.06
N ILE A 51 -19.50 5.34 -0.34
CA ILE A 51 -20.00 6.58 -0.94
C ILE A 51 -18.88 7.28 -1.71
N VAL A 52 -17.72 7.45 -1.09
CA VAL A 52 -16.55 8.11 -1.69
C VAL A 52 -16.06 7.32 -2.90
N ALA A 53 -15.91 6.01 -2.76
CA ALA A 53 -15.47 5.11 -3.82
C ALA A 53 -16.41 5.17 -5.03
N ARG A 54 -17.74 5.08 -4.83
CA ARG A 54 -18.72 5.19 -5.92
C ARG A 54 -18.60 6.51 -6.68
N ARG A 55 -18.51 7.63 -5.97
CA ARG A 55 -18.40 8.95 -6.61
C ARG A 55 -17.17 9.06 -7.52
N LEU A 56 -16.05 8.44 -7.14
CA LEU A 56 -14.83 8.39 -7.95
C LEU A 56 -14.96 7.41 -9.13
N CYS A 57 -15.42 6.18 -8.85
CA CYS A 57 -15.57 5.10 -9.83
C CYS A 57 -16.60 5.44 -10.92
N ASP A 58 -17.74 6.04 -10.56
CA ASP A 58 -18.79 6.44 -11.49
C ASP A 58 -18.32 7.54 -12.46
N CYS A 59 -17.30 8.32 -12.06
CA CYS A 59 -16.64 9.31 -12.91
C CYS A 59 -15.54 8.71 -13.80
N GLY A 60 -15.29 7.40 -13.69
CA GLY A 60 -14.24 6.68 -14.41
C GLY A 60 -12.83 7.05 -13.97
N LEU A 61 -12.65 7.54 -12.74
CA LEU A 61 -11.32 7.84 -12.20
C LEU A 61 -10.62 6.56 -11.78
N THR A 62 -9.33 6.48 -12.06
CA THR A 62 -8.48 5.37 -11.59
C THR A 62 -8.01 5.69 -10.19
N ILE A 63 -7.90 4.67 -9.34
CA ILE A 63 -7.61 4.83 -7.92
C ILE A 63 -6.39 3.97 -7.57
N THR A 64 -5.51 4.48 -6.73
CA THR A 64 -4.50 3.69 -6.01
C THR A 64 -4.66 3.95 -4.51
N LEU A 65 -4.23 3.00 -3.68
CA LEU A 65 -4.24 3.17 -2.23
C LEU A 65 -2.81 3.22 -1.70
N HIS A 66 -2.62 3.93 -0.60
CA HIS A 66 -1.39 3.90 0.18
C HIS A 66 -1.70 3.44 1.60
N ALA A 67 -1.06 2.36 2.02
CA ALA A 67 -1.25 1.75 3.33
C ALA A 67 -0.61 2.62 4.44
N PRO A 68 -1.05 2.46 5.72
CA PRO A 68 -0.40 3.13 6.84
C PRO A 68 1.03 2.62 6.99
N PHE A 69 1.92 3.49 7.44
CA PHE A 69 3.34 3.16 7.60
C PHE A 69 3.97 3.70 8.89
N ILE A 70 3.37 4.70 9.52
CA ILE A 70 3.89 5.29 10.76
C ILE A 70 3.87 4.23 11.87
N ASP A 71 5.03 4.03 12.49
CA ASP A 71 5.28 3.07 13.58
C ASP A 71 4.97 1.59 13.24
N LEU A 72 4.82 1.26 11.97
CA LEU A 72 4.65 -0.11 11.50
C LEU A 72 5.99 -0.66 11.00
N SER A 73 6.22 -1.95 11.24
CA SER A 73 7.48 -2.60 10.88
C SER A 73 7.23 -4.06 10.43
N PRO A 74 7.20 -4.31 9.11
CA PRO A 74 6.88 -5.62 8.55
C PRO A 74 7.97 -6.66 8.85
N GLY A 75 9.23 -6.23 8.96
CA GLY A 75 10.36 -7.08 9.31
C GLY A 75 10.76 -7.06 10.78
N SER A 76 10.00 -6.39 11.67
CA SER A 76 10.36 -6.28 13.09
C SER A 76 10.75 -7.62 13.71
N PRO A 77 11.79 -7.72 14.56
CA PRO A 77 12.07 -8.94 15.31
C PRO A 77 10.96 -9.24 16.33
N ASP A 78 10.24 -8.22 16.81
CA ASP A 78 9.13 -8.35 17.75
C ASP A 78 7.86 -8.87 17.04
N PRO A 79 7.35 -10.06 17.39
CA PRO A 79 6.12 -10.62 16.82
C PRO A 79 4.88 -9.75 17.02
N GLU A 80 4.76 -9.02 18.12
CA GLU A 80 3.57 -8.19 18.39
C GLU A 80 3.55 -6.93 17.51
N VAL A 81 4.71 -6.37 17.20
CA VAL A 81 4.84 -5.29 16.20
C VAL A 81 4.44 -5.79 14.81
N ARG A 82 4.86 -7.00 14.42
CA ARG A 82 4.43 -7.58 13.14
C ARG A 82 2.93 -7.86 13.11
N ARG A 83 2.36 -8.36 14.22
CA ARG A 83 0.92 -8.60 14.36
C ARG A 83 0.11 -7.30 14.22
N LEU A 84 0.57 -6.21 14.84
CA LEU A 84 -0.04 -4.90 14.70
C LEU A 84 0.05 -4.39 13.25
N THR A 85 1.24 -4.50 12.64
CA THR A 85 1.48 -4.13 11.25
C THR A 85 0.52 -4.85 10.31
N GLN A 86 0.41 -6.18 10.45
CA GLN A 86 -0.54 -6.99 9.69
C GLN A 86 -1.98 -6.53 9.92
N LYS A 87 -2.41 -6.33 11.18
CA LYS A 87 -3.76 -5.85 11.50
C LYS A 87 -4.10 -4.54 10.80
N ARG A 88 -3.18 -3.56 10.78
CA ARG A 88 -3.40 -2.26 10.12
C ARG A 88 -3.51 -2.40 8.60
N ILE A 89 -2.66 -3.24 8.00
CA ILE A 89 -2.71 -3.53 6.57
C ILE A 89 -4.01 -4.28 6.21
N GLU A 90 -4.47 -5.21 7.05
CA GLU A 90 -5.74 -5.93 6.84
C GLU A 90 -6.94 -4.97 6.78
N GLN A 91 -6.92 -3.87 7.53
CA GLN A 91 -7.97 -2.85 7.43
C GLN A 91 -8.00 -2.24 6.03
N VAL A 92 -6.84 -1.96 5.41
CA VAL A 92 -6.75 -1.46 4.03
C VAL A 92 -7.23 -2.50 3.02
N VAL A 93 -6.88 -3.78 3.20
CA VAL A 93 -7.34 -4.87 2.33
C VAL A 93 -8.87 -4.94 2.27
N ARG A 94 -9.56 -4.68 3.38
CA ARG A 94 -11.04 -4.63 3.42
C ARG A 94 -11.63 -3.49 2.60
N LEU A 95 -10.86 -2.47 2.24
CA LEU A 95 -11.30 -1.34 1.43
C LEU A 95 -11.20 -1.61 -0.08
N ILE A 96 -10.40 -2.61 -0.48
CA ILE A 96 -10.13 -2.95 -1.88
C ILE A 96 -11.42 -3.22 -2.68
N PRO A 97 -12.41 -3.99 -2.18
CA PRO A 97 -13.63 -4.25 -2.95
C PRO A 97 -14.44 -2.99 -3.29
N PHE A 98 -14.30 -1.92 -2.50
CA PHE A 98 -15.00 -0.65 -2.71
C PHE A 98 -14.28 0.20 -3.74
N PHE A 99 -12.99 0.47 -3.51
CA PHE A 99 -12.20 1.36 -4.36
C PHE A 99 -11.72 0.70 -5.65
N LYS A 100 -11.61 -0.62 -5.69
CA LYS A 100 -11.03 -1.39 -6.80
C LYS A 100 -9.72 -0.77 -7.30
N PRO A 101 -8.75 -0.50 -6.40
CA PRO A 101 -7.55 0.21 -6.78
C PRO A 101 -6.70 -0.59 -7.76
N LYS A 102 -5.95 0.10 -8.61
CA LYS A 102 -4.95 -0.56 -9.47
C LYS A 102 -3.80 -1.13 -8.64
N THR A 103 -3.38 -0.38 -7.62
CA THR A 103 -2.27 -0.73 -6.75
C THR A 103 -2.55 -0.36 -5.30
N VAL A 104 -1.90 -1.07 -4.40
CA VAL A 104 -1.77 -0.70 -2.99
C VAL A 104 -0.29 -0.54 -2.69
N VAL A 105 0.13 0.66 -2.34
CA VAL A 105 1.50 1.01 -2.00
C VAL A 105 1.72 0.75 -0.51
N CYS A 106 2.84 0.11 -0.17
CA CYS A 106 3.32 -0.10 1.19
C CYS A 106 4.80 0.29 1.25
N HIS A 107 5.23 0.91 2.36
CA HIS A 107 6.65 1.13 2.59
C HIS A 107 7.35 -0.20 2.87
N ALA A 108 8.49 -0.46 2.22
CA ALA A 108 9.33 -1.62 2.51
C ALA A 108 9.86 -1.55 3.96
N GLY A 109 10.49 -0.43 4.33
CA GLY A 109 10.73 -0.03 5.72
C GLY A 109 12.00 -0.60 6.36
N TYR A 110 12.95 -1.12 5.57
CA TYR A 110 14.24 -1.56 6.11
C TYR A 110 15.15 -0.36 6.41
N ASP A 111 15.31 -0.05 7.70
CA ASP A 111 16.26 0.96 8.17
C ASP A 111 17.56 0.30 8.63
N HIS A 112 18.62 0.43 7.83
CA HIS A 112 19.95 -0.09 8.16
C HIS A 112 20.44 0.41 9.53
N LYS A 113 20.14 1.67 9.91
CA LYS A 113 20.60 2.22 11.20
C LYS A 113 20.00 1.47 12.40
N ARG A 114 18.82 0.89 12.23
CA ARG A 114 18.11 0.13 13.28
C ARG A 114 18.42 -1.36 13.22
N TYR A 115 18.46 -1.93 12.01
CA TYR A 115 18.38 -3.38 11.82
C TYR A 115 19.65 -4.02 11.24
N TRP A 116 20.76 -3.28 11.04
CA TRP A 116 21.97 -3.81 10.38
C TRP A 116 22.47 -5.15 10.95
N HIS A 117 22.41 -5.35 12.27
CA HIS A 117 22.91 -6.54 12.96
C HIS A 117 21.95 -7.74 12.87
N MET A 118 20.76 -7.55 12.32
CA MET A 118 19.71 -8.56 12.18
C MET A 118 19.03 -8.50 10.81
N LYS A 119 19.78 -8.10 9.78
CA LYS A 119 19.30 -7.94 8.41
C LYS A 119 18.54 -9.18 7.91
N ASP A 120 19.14 -10.36 8.04
CA ASP A 120 18.57 -11.61 7.51
C ASP A 120 17.25 -11.97 8.18
N LEU A 121 17.19 -11.86 9.51
CA LEU A 121 15.96 -12.09 10.27
C LEU A 121 14.87 -11.07 9.89
N TRP A 122 15.25 -9.80 9.72
CA TRP A 122 14.31 -8.76 9.31
C TRP A 122 13.76 -9.04 7.91
N LEU A 123 14.63 -9.43 6.97
CA LEU A 123 14.25 -9.78 5.61
C LEU A 123 13.32 -10.98 5.60
N GLU A 124 13.65 -12.06 6.30
CA GLU A 124 12.79 -13.25 6.41
C GLU A 124 11.40 -12.90 6.93
N ASN A 125 11.31 -12.09 7.98
CA ASN A 125 10.05 -11.63 8.54
C ASN A 125 9.26 -10.76 7.55
N SER A 126 9.92 -9.78 6.92
CA SER A 126 9.27 -8.90 5.94
C SER A 126 8.73 -9.68 4.75
N MET A 127 9.48 -10.68 4.27
CA MET A 127 9.05 -11.55 3.17
C MET A 127 7.79 -12.34 3.52
N LYS A 128 7.65 -12.82 4.76
CA LYS A 128 6.39 -13.47 5.21
C LYS A 128 5.20 -12.51 5.14
N THR A 129 5.38 -11.27 5.62
CA THR A 129 4.33 -10.23 5.57
C THR A 129 3.96 -9.89 4.12
N TRP A 130 4.95 -9.67 3.26
CA TRP A 130 4.71 -9.29 1.87
C TRP A 130 4.13 -10.41 1.03
N SER A 131 4.61 -11.65 1.17
CA SER A 131 4.04 -12.81 0.46
C SER A 131 2.58 -13.04 0.83
N TRP A 132 2.23 -12.91 2.12
CA TRP A 132 0.83 -12.99 2.55
C TRP A 132 -0.01 -11.86 1.95
N LEU A 133 0.46 -10.61 2.05
CA LEU A 133 -0.28 -9.44 1.61
C LEU A 133 -0.49 -9.44 0.09
N ALA A 134 0.57 -9.75 -0.65
CA ALA A 134 0.57 -9.89 -2.09
C ALA A 134 -0.55 -10.79 -2.60
N LYS A 135 -0.62 -12.01 -2.03
CA LYS A 135 -1.64 -12.99 -2.37
C LYS A 135 -3.05 -12.43 -2.13
N ARG A 136 -3.27 -11.81 -0.97
CA ARG A 136 -4.57 -11.22 -0.60
C ARG A 136 -4.97 -10.10 -1.55
N ILE A 137 -4.03 -9.25 -1.95
CA ILE A 137 -4.28 -8.12 -2.85
C ILE A 137 -4.52 -8.60 -4.29
N SER A 138 -3.76 -9.60 -4.76
CA SER A 138 -3.94 -10.18 -6.09
C SER A 138 -5.27 -10.92 -6.24
N GLU A 139 -5.73 -11.61 -5.20
CA GLU A 139 -7.05 -12.28 -5.16
C GLU A 139 -8.21 -11.30 -5.41
N GLU A 140 -8.04 -10.03 -5.04
CA GLU A 140 -9.00 -8.94 -5.23
C GLU A 140 -8.76 -8.13 -6.52
N GLY A 141 -7.85 -8.59 -7.40
CA GLY A 141 -7.56 -7.95 -8.69
C GLY A 141 -6.71 -6.68 -8.60
N SER A 142 -6.04 -6.44 -7.47
CA SER A 142 -5.13 -5.31 -7.24
C SER A 142 -3.68 -5.77 -7.23
N ARG A 143 -2.72 -4.83 -7.21
CA ARG A 143 -1.28 -5.15 -7.14
C ARG A 143 -0.61 -4.50 -5.93
N LEU A 144 0.16 -5.29 -5.17
CA LEU A 144 1.03 -4.76 -4.13
C LEU A 144 2.23 -4.05 -4.77
N MET A 145 2.52 -2.84 -4.30
CA MET A 145 3.73 -2.10 -4.63
C MET A 145 4.53 -1.81 -3.36
N LEU A 146 5.83 -2.08 -3.38
CA LEU A 146 6.74 -1.73 -2.28
C LEU A 146 7.49 -0.45 -2.63
N GLU A 147 7.34 0.56 -1.79
CA GLU A 147 8.05 1.83 -1.88
C GLU A 147 9.33 1.80 -1.04
N ASN A 148 10.43 2.26 -1.62
CA ASN A 148 11.69 2.47 -0.91
C ASN A 148 11.64 3.75 -0.07
N VAL A 149 12.11 3.69 1.18
CA VAL A 149 12.07 4.81 2.13
C VAL A 149 13.41 4.99 2.83
N TYR A 150 13.93 3.91 3.42
CA TYR A 150 15.19 3.93 4.19
C TYR A 150 16.27 3.05 3.56
N GLU A 151 15.89 2.23 2.59
CA GLU A 151 16.78 1.39 1.80
C GLU A 151 17.83 2.27 1.09
N GLN A 152 19.12 1.92 1.21
CA GLN A 152 20.22 2.77 0.76
C GLN A 152 20.52 2.57 -0.72
N HIS A 153 20.28 1.36 -1.22
CA HIS A 153 20.45 1.02 -2.61
C HIS A 153 19.21 0.26 -3.12
N PRO A 154 18.76 0.50 -4.37
CA PRO A 154 17.81 -0.41 -5.03
C PRO A 154 18.34 -1.85 -5.08
N HIS A 155 19.65 -1.97 -4.89
CA HIS A 155 20.50 -3.14 -4.92
C HIS A 155 21.05 -3.58 -3.55
N ASP A 156 20.50 -3.12 -2.41
CA ASP A 156 20.80 -3.73 -1.08
C ASP A 156 20.35 -5.22 -0.99
N ARG A 157 19.81 -5.72 -2.11
CA ARG A 157 19.43 -7.08 -2.45
C ARG A 157 20.20 -7.67 -3.64
N GLU A 158 21.33 -7.13 -4.12
CA GLU A 158 21.94 -7.60 -5.39
C GLU A 158 22.57 -9.00 -5.32
N GLU A 159 23.19 -9.38 -4.20
CA GLU A 159 23.68 -10.77 -4.02
C GLU A 159 22.52 -11.78 -3.80
N GLU A 160 21.30 -11.28 -3.54
CA GLU A 160 20.08 -12.07 -3.32
C GLU A 160 19.00 -11.83 -4.38
N LEU A 161 19.28 -11.05 -5.42
CA LEU A 161 18.27 -10.54 -6.35
C LEU A 161 17.72 -11.69 -7.19
N TRP A 162 18.62 -12.54 -7.66
CA TRP A 162 18.25 -13.67 -8.51
C TRP A 162 17.52 -14.77 -7.72
N PRO A 163 17.94 -15.17 -6.50
CA PRO A 163 17.16 -16.03 -5.63
C PRO A 163 15.80 -15.45 -5.24
N SER A 164 15.74 -14.16 -4.89
CA SER A 164 14.49 -13.49 -4.47
C SER A 164 13.53 -13.33 -5.64
N LEU A 165 14.00 -12.97 -6.83
CA LEU A 165 13.19 -12.91 -8.04
C LEU A 165 12.73 -14.31 -8.47
N LYS A 166 13.57 -15.35 -8.40
CA LYS A 166 13.14 -16.74 -8.64
C LYS A 166 12.11 -17.22 -7.62
N TYR A 167 12.30 -16.89 -6.34
CA TYR A 167 11.33 -17.20 -5.30
C TYR A 167 10.01 -16.48 -5.58
N LEU A 168 10.06 -15.18 -5.87
CA LEU A 168 8.87 -14.38 -6.22
C LEU A 168 8.21 -14.89 -7.50
N GLU A 169 8.94 -15.21 -8.56
CA GLU A 169 8.40 -15.85 -9.78
C GLU A 169 7.72 -17.19 -9.48
N SER A 170 8.18 -17.92 -8.47
CA SER A 170 7.57 -19.20 -8.08
C SER A 170 6.28 -19.07 -7.27
N ILE A 171 6.02 -17.90 -6.66
CA ILE A 171 4.85 -17.66 -5.79
C ILE A 171 3.95 -16.51 -6.24
N TRP A 172 4.39 -15.72 -7.21
CA TRP A 172 3.68 -14.52 -7.68
C TRP A 172 3.09 -14.80 -9.06
N PRO A 173 1.76 -14.91 -9.16
CA PRO A 173 1.11 -15.06 -10.45
C PRO A 173 1.13 -13.67 -11.12
N TRP A 174 1.63 -13.61 -12.35
CA TRP A 174 1.53 -12.44 -13.22
C TRP A 174 0.09 -11.92 -13.32
#